data_AF-J8D6A1-F1
#
_entry.id   AF-J8D6A1-F1
#
_cell.length_a   1.000
_cell.length_b   1.000
_cell.length_c   1.000
_cell.angle_alpha   90.00
_cell.angle_beta   90.00
_cell.angle_gamma   90.00
#
_symmetry.space_group_name_H-M   'P 1'
#
loop_
_entity.id
_entity.type
_entity.pdbx_description
1 polymer ?
#
loop_
_entity_poly.entity_id
_entity_poly.type
_entity_poly.pdbx_seq_one_letter_code
_entity_poly.pdbx_strand_id
1 'polypeptide(L)' 'MRQREGIDLAKQRGVYKGRPKKYGDKNPKMEHALELLANREENGYTVKKICEVTGVSRTVLYERAKEKGIM' A
#
# COMPACT_ATOMS: atom_id res chain seq x y z
N MET A 1 14.87 -18.08 -29.41
CA MET A 1 15.60 -16.92 -28.82
C MET A 1 15.63 -17.17 -27.32
N ARG A 2 16.78 -17.56 -26.75
CA ARG A 2 16.87 -18.22 -25.42
C ARG A 2 16.28 -17.41 -24.24
N GLN A 3 16.22 -16.09 -24.36
CA GLN A 3 15.70 -15.23 -23.29
C GLN A 3 14.18 -15.35 -23.09
N ARG A 4 13.40 -15.50 -24.18
CA ARG A 4 11.93 -15.63 -24.08
C ARG A 4 11.54 -16.94 -23.42
N GLU A 5 12.16 -18.04 -23.86
CA GLU A 5 11.99 -19.37 -23.26
C GLU A 5 12.31 -19.36 -21.75
N GLY A 6 13.40 -18.67 -21.36
CA GLY A 6 13.76 -18.49 -19.96
C GLY A 6 12.75 -17.65 -19.16
N ILE A 7 12.23 -16.56 -19.75
CA ILE A 7 11.19 -15.73 -19.13
C ILE A 7 9.90 -16.54 -18.94
N ASP A 8 9.50 -17.33 -19.93
CA ASP A 8 8.28 -18.14 -19.86
C ASP A 8 8.40 -19.25 -18.82
N LEU A 9 9.55 -19.94 -18.73
CA LEU A 9 9.87 -20.87 -17.64
C LEU A 9 9.82 -20.19 -16.26
N ALA A 10 10.34 -18.97 -16.14
CA ALA A 10 10.33 -18.22 -14.89
C ALA A 10 8.92 -17.71 -14.50
N LYS A 11 8.07 -17.38 -15.48
CA LYS A 11 6.64 -17.10 -15.26
C LYS A 11 5.89 -18.34 -14.82
N GLN A 12 6.14 -19.50 -15.44
CA GLN A 12 5.56 -20.79 -15.02
C GLN A 12 5.96 -21.16 -13.59
N ARG A 13 7.20 -20.88 -13.19
CA ARG A 13 7.70 -21.06 -11.81
C ARG A 13 7.12 -20.03 -10.81
N GLY A 14 6.36 -19.04 -11.27
CA GLY A 14 5.76 -18.02 -10.41
C GLY A 14 6.76 -17.00 -9.84
N VAL A 15 7.93 -16.83 -10.45
CA VAL A 15 8.97 -15.89 -9.99
C VAL A 15 8.52 -14.44 -10.17
N TYR A 16 7.81 -14.15 -11.27
CA TYR A 16 7.30 -12.81 -11.56
C TYR A 16 6.04 -12.51 -10.75
N LYS A 17 6.20 -11.72 -9.67
CA LYS A 17 5.11 -11.29 -8.77
C LYS A 17 4.71 -9.81 -8.95
N GLY A 18 5.12 -9.20 -10.06
CA GLY A 18 4.88 -7.79 -10.35
C GLY A 18 5.72 -6.84 -9.49
N ARG A 19 5.27 -5.58 -9.40
CA ARG A 19 5.95 -4.56 -8.58
C ARG A 19 5.64 -4.78 -7.10
N PRO A 20 6.65 -4.84 -6.21
CA PRO A 20 6.39 -4.94 -4.78
C PRO A 20 5.62 -3.71 -4.28
N LYS A 21 4.74 -3.92 -3.30
CA LYS A 21 3.99 -2.83 -2.65
C LYS A 21 4.98 -1.83 -2.04
N LYS A 22 4.75 -0.53 -2.26
CA LYS A 22 5.61 0.55 -1.74
C LYS A 22 5.60 0.61 -0.21
N TYR A 23 4.46 0.33 0.40
CA TYR A 23 4.31 0.23 1.85
C TYR A 23 4.02 -1.24 2.18
N GLY A 24 4.99 -1.90 2.81
CA GLY A 24 4.81 -3.26 3.34
C GLY A 24 3.88 -3.27 4.56
N ASP A 25 3.55 -4.46 5.06
CA ASP A 25 2.60 -4.64 6.17
C ASP A 25 3.04 -3.99 7.47
N LYS A 26 4.36 -3.92 7.70
CA LYS A 26 4.98 -3.30 8.87
C LYS A 26 5.55 -1.91 8.59
N ASN A 27 4.98 -1.17 7.65
CA ASN A 27 5.47 0.18 7.37
C ASN A 27 4.91 1.18 8.40
N PRO A 28 5.74 1.81 9.23
CA PRO A 28 5.27 2.67 10.33
C PRO A 28 4.49 3.88 9.83
N LYS A 29 4.83 4.43 8.65
CA LYS A 29 4.10 5.56 8.05
C LYS A 29 2.69 5.18 7.65
N MET A 30 2.51 3.95 7.16
CA MET A 30 1.20 3.46 6.74
C MET A 30 0.34 3.06 7.94
N GLU A 31 0.91 2.42 8.95
CA GLU A 31 0.19 2.13 10.21
C GLU A 31 -0.29 3.43 10.85
N HIS A 32 0.60 4.40 11.01
CA HIS A 32 0.23 5.71 11.56
C HIS A 32 -0.85 6.42 10.72
N ALA A 33 -0.78 6.34 9.38
CA ALA A 33 -1.81 6.93 8.52
C ALA A 33 -3.19 6.26 8.69
N LEU A 34 -3.22 4.94 8.90
CA LEU A 34 -4.45 4.19 9.11
C LEU A 34 -5.06 4.47 10.48
N GLU A 35 -4.25 4.60 11.53
CA GLU A 35 -4.70 5.02 12.86
C GLU A 35 -5.33 6.41 12.83
N LEU A 36 -4.67 7.36 12.17
CA LEU A 36 -5.21 8.72 12.00
C LEU A 36 -6.52 8.73 11.21
N LEU A 37 -6.65 7.83 10.23
CA LEU A 37 -7.87 7.69 9.43
C LEU A 37 -9.01 7.05 10.23
N ALA A 38 -8.72 6.04 11.06
CA ALA A 38 -9.71 5.37 11.90
C ALA A 38 -10.23 6.30 13.00
N ASN A 39 -9.35 7.08 13.63
CA ASN A 39 -9.72 8.02 14.70
C ASN A 39 -10.12 9.40 14.18
N ARG A 40 -10.55 9.49 12.92
CA ARG A 40 -10.83 10.76 12.25
C ARG A 40 -11.95 11.56 12.91
N GLU A 41 -12.91 10.88 13.53
CA GLU A 41 -14.00 11.51 14.27
C GLU A 41 -13.51 12.24 15.53
N GLU A 42 -12.47 11.71 16.19
CA GLU A 42 -11.91 12.30 17.42
C GLU A 42 -10.85 13.37 17.12
N ASN A 43 -9.99 13.13 16.13
CA ASN A 43 -8.86 14.03 15.83
C ASN A 43 -9.22 15.18 14.88
N GLY A 44 -10.37 15.11 14.19
CA GLY A 44 -10.82 16.14 13.25
C GLY A 44 -9.94 16.32 12.00
N TYR A 45 -9.00 15.42 11.73
CA TYR A 45 -8.06 15.57 10.62
C TYR A 45 -8.72 15.29 9.27
N THR A 46 -8.35 16.09 8.27
CA THR A 46 -8.71 15.79 6.89
C THR A 46 -7.75 14.75 6.32
N VAL A 47 -8.22 13.93 5.36
CA VAL A 47 -7.37 12.97 4.65
C VAL A 47 -6.16 13.67 4.01
N LYS A 48 -6.32 14.92 3.55
CA LYS A 48 -5.22 15.74 3.04
C LYS A 48 -4.15 15.95 4.11
N LYS A 49 -4.54 16.35 5.32
CA LYS A 49 -3.62 16.56 6.45
C LYS A 49 -2.91 15.26 6.85
N ILE A 50 -3.63 14.14 6.86
CA ILE A 50 -3.04 12.82 7.16
C ILE A 50 -1.95 12.47 6.14
N CYS A 51 -2.20 12.70 4.84
CA CYS A 51 -1.22 12.47 3.80
C CYS A 51 0.01 13.40 3.90
N GLU A 52 -0.20 14.66 4.28
CA GLU A 52 0.91 15.61 4.51
C GLU A 52 1.79 15.19 5.69
N VAL A 53 1.19 14.75 6.80
CA VAL A 53 1.91 14.32 8.01
C VAL A 53 2.66 13.01 7.79
N THR A 54 2.03 12.05 7.12
CA THR A 54 2.57 10.68 6.98
C THR A 54 3.41 10.49 5.73
N GLY A 55 3.27 11.38 4.74
CA GLY A 55 3.88 11.26 3.42
C GLY A 55 3.29 10.12 2.57
N VAL A 56 2.18 9.52 3.02
CA VAL A 56 1.46 8.48 2.28
C VAL A 56 0.54 9.15 1.25
N SER A 57 0.50 8.63 0.02
CA SER A 57 -0.42 9.15 -0.99
C SER A 57 -1.86 8.75 -0.68
N ARG A 58 -2.81 9.63 -1.01
CA ARG A 58 -4.26 9.42 -0.76
C ARG A 58 -4.76 8.09 -1.33
N THR A 59 -4.36 7.77 -2.56
CA THR A 59 -4.76 6.51 -3.24
C THR A 59 -4.34 5.29 -2.44
N VAL A 60 -3.07 5.23 -2.04
CA VAL A 60 -2.52 4.07 -1.32
C VAL A 60 -3.12 3.97 0.09
N LEU A 61 -3.39 5.10 0.74
CA LEU A 61 -4.09 5.12 2.03
C LEU A 61 -5.49 4.49 1.92
N TYR A 62 -6.28 4.87 0.92
CA TYR A 62 -7.62 4.30 0.72
C TYR A 62 -7.59 2.82 0.32
N GLU A 63 -6.69 2.42 -0.57
CA GLU A 63 -6.50 1.01 -0.92
C GLU A 63 -6.21 0.17 0.32
N ARG A 64 -5.28 0.63 1.17
CA ARG A 64 -4.94 -0.03 2.44
C ARG A 64 -6.09 -0.02 3.44
N ALA A 65 -6.82 1.08 3.54
CA ALA A 65 -7.96 1.18 4.44
C ALA A 65 -9.05 0.17 4.08
N LYS A 66 -9.33 0.02 2.78
CA LYS A 66 -10.26 -0.98 2.25
C LYS A 66 -9.76 -2.42 2.46
N GLU A 67 -8.46 -2.68 2.23
CA GLU A 67 -7.84 -3.98 2.53
C GLU A 67 -7.98 -4.36 4.01
N LYS A 68 -7.99 -3.37 4.91
CA LYS A 68 -8.10 -3.57 6.37
C LYS A 68 -9.53 -3.45 6.93
N GLY A 69 -10.52 -3.13 6.11
CA GLY A 69 -11.92 -2.94 6.55
C GLY A 69 -12.13 -1.73 7.46
N ILE A 70 -11.25 -0.73 7.40
CA ILE A 70 -11.39 0.55 8.12
C ILE A 70 -12.38 1.48 7.40
N MET A 71 -12.65 1.19 6.12
CA MET A 71 -13.56 1.89 5.24
C MET A 71 -14.34 0.88 4.41
#